data_AF-A0A945PX82-F1
#
_entry.id   AF-A0A945PX82-F1
#
_cell.length_a   1.000
_cell.length_b   1.000
_cell.length_c   1.000
_cell.angle_alpha   90.00
_cell.angle_beta   90.00
_cell.angle_gamma   90.00
#
_symmetry.space_group_name_H-M   'P 1'
#
loop_
_entity.id
_entity.type
_entity.pdbx_description
1 polymer ?
#
loop_
_entity_poly.entity_id
_entity_poly.type
_entity_poly.pdbx_seq_one_letter_code
_entity_poly.pdbx_strand_id
1 'polypeptide(L)'
;MMIEPYKKRMVNVFGKRVFSDNSRAIRVDKKTSLTYLLAFVVACATIAVSKPTEAASAPAQPPVNTLEEAREAGALHSAYKNQRSHSIVSGTPEPNLATFQAEIGPILEATCFKCHGEEKQKGDFRVDTLDPDFLHGEDVDWWLDVFDVLTLGEMPPEDEEEMAGEDRGKVIDWLSSEIQLASQIRRSEGEHSSFRRMTRYEYNYALQDLLGLDFDLAGDLPPETHSEDGFENSSEMLQMSVMQLEYYRELGRSALEKATVRGEQPQTLYYGIKMEDAVAQIDALSEKERKLGRSRGASNPYFKKWDTDEEIRARYRFNRAKYSYRPSVTLPEVPQRFEYALILPADSQHIFDLGDTLPDTGMLRVRALASRVSTDEKSLPAIRLEFGFEPSNSYESAQRVYRRDVTIQAPPGQPQFYEWNIPLSEFRRNPYRGQADLGAFPNPSEYLLFNSVIQNTGDDPVSDIHIDYLEVTTPFYEQWPPESHTRIFIDSENQGNEEIYAREVLASFLPR
;
A
#
# COMPACT_ATOMS: atom_id res chain seq x y z
N MET A 1 -15.57 45.05 44.53
CA MET A 1 -14.42 44.66 45.36
C MET A 1 -13.77 43.50 44.61
N MET A 2 -12.85 43.72 43.67
CA MET A 2 -11.39 43.96 43.88
C MET A 2 -10.79 42.75 44.62
N ILE A 3 -9.86 41.90 44.13
CA ILE A 3 -8.71 42.07 43.22
C ILE A 3 -8.19 40.67 42.78
N GLU A 4 -7.94 40.49 41.48
CA GLU A 4 -6.99 39.55 40.82
C GLU A 4 -5.57 40.23 40.84
N PRO A 5 -4.37 39.63 40.56
CA PRO A 5 -4.18 38.52 39.63
C PRO A 5 -2.92 37.60 39.71
N TYR A 6 -3.02 36.47 39.01
CA TYR A 6 -1.89 35.80 38.37
C TYR A 6 -1.48 36.60 37.10
N LYS A 7 -0.24 37.11 37.04
CA LYS A 7 0.34 37.67 35.80
C LYS A 7 1.87 37.66 35.83
N LYS A 8 2.45 37.06 34.77
CA LYS A 8 3.84 37.06 34.23
C LYS A 8 4.45 35.65 34.22
N ARG A 9 4.83 35.07 33.08
CA ARG A 9 5.48 35.66 31.91
C ARG A 9 5.19 34.84 30.63
N MET A 10 4.51 35.45 29.68
CA MET A 10 4.79 35.30 28.24
C MET A 10 5.06 36.71 27.71
N VAL A 11 6.21 36.92 27.08
CA VAL A 11 6.53 38.06 26.19
C VAL A 11 7.37 37.42 25.08
N ASN A 12 6.72 37.08 23.97
CA ASN A 12 6.71 37.80 22.69
C ASN A 12 8.07 37.73 21.95
N VAL A 13 8.20 37.12 20.76
CA VAL A 13 7.52 37.29 19.44
C VAL A 13 8.53 37.92 18.45
N PHE A 14 8.74 37.19 17.35
CA PHE A 14 9.18 37.61 16.02
C PHE A 14 10.64 38.05 15.75
N GLY A 15 11.34 37.18 14.99
CA GLY A 15 11.74 37.51 13.61
C GLY A 15 13.09 38.19 13.37
N LYS A 16 14.03 37.47 12.74
CA LYS A 16 14.70 37.84 11.46
C LYS A 16 15.88 36.91 11.15
N ARG A 17 15.98 36.55 9.86
CA ARG A 17 17.13 35.92 9.18
C ARG A 17 18.44 36.67 9.48
N VAL A 18 19.58 35.98 9.49
CA VAL A 18 20.80 36.27 8.69
C VAL A 18 21.78 35.08 8.80
N PHE A 19 22.37 34.73 7.65
CA PHE A 19 23.50 33.83 7.42
C PHE A 19 24.73 34.10 8.31
N SER A 20 25.45 33.05 8.75
CA SER A 20 26.91 33.03 8.59
C SER A 20 27.49 31.62 8.70
N ASP A 21 28.22 31.26 7.66
CA ASP A 21 29.19 30.19 7.52
C ASP A 21 30.29 30.27 8.60
N ASN A 22 30.72 29.14 9.17
CA ASN A 22 32.10 28.98 9.65
C ASN A 22 32.45 27.52 9.99
N SER A 23 33.10 26.89 9.02
CA SER A 23 34.01 25.76 9.16
C SER A 23 35.06 25.93 10.27
N ARG A 24 35.31 24.88 11.07
CA ARG A 24 36.64 24.59 11.63
C ARG A 24 36.80 23.10 11.98
N ALA A 25 37.77 22.48 11.32
CA ALA A 25 38.19 21.09 11.45
C ALA A 25 38.78 20.77 12.82
N ILE A 26 38.46 19.59 13.35
CA ILE A 26 39.16 18.96 14.48
C ILE A 26 40.00 17.80 13.94
N ARG A 27 41.33 17.95 14.02
CA ARG A 27 42.29 16.85 13.85
C ARG A 27 42.26 15.98 15.10
N VAL A 28 42.08 14.67 14.93
CA VAL A 28 42.24 13.68 15.99
C VAL A 28 43.60 12.98 15.83
N ASP A 29 44.38 12.98 16.90
CA ASP A 29 45.75 12.45 16.97
C ASP A 29 45.75 10.92 17.19
N LYS A 30 46.60 10.21 16.46
CA LYS A 30 46.51 8.76 16.17
C LYS A 30 47.17 7.83 17.19
N LYS A 31 47.45 8.28 18.42
CA LYS A 31 48.26 7.49 19.38
C LYS A 31 47.55 6.95 20.63
N THR A 32 46.26 7.21 20.82
CA THR A 32 45.51 6.76 22.01
C THR A 32 44.53 5.61 21.76
N SER A 33 44.42 5.11 20.53
CA SER A 33 43.40 4.11 20.15
C SER A 33 43.89 2.65 20.17
N LEU A 34 45.20 2.40 20.40
CA LEU A 34 45.77 1.05 20.29
C LEU A 34 45.85 0.27 21.61
N THR A 35 45.58 0.90 22.76
CA THR A 35 45.62 0.24 24.08
C THR A 35 44.28 -0.34 24.53
N TYR A 36 43.15 0.06 23.93
CA TYR A 36 41.84 -0.49 24.27
C TYR A 36 41.41 -1.69 23.39
N LEU A 37 42.09 -1.94 22.27
CA LEU A 37 41.72 -3.03 21.36
C LEU A 37 42.28 -4.41 21.75
N LEU A 38 43.25 -4.49 22.67
CA LEU A 38 43.89 -5.76 23.05
C LEU A 38 43.31 -6.40 24.32
N ALA A 39 42.50 -5.68 25.10
CA ALA A 39 41.88 -6.21 26.32
C ALA A 39 40.52 -6.88 26.07
N PHE A 40 39.89 -6.67 24.91
CA PHE A 40 38.58 -7.25 24.58
C PHE A 40 38.65 -8.63 23.88
N VAL A 41 39.84 -9.05 23.43
CA VAL A 41 40.00 -10.28 22.63
C VAL A 41 40.34 -11.52 23.47
N VAL A 42 40.62 -11.37 24.78
CA VAL A 42 41.06 -12.51 25.63
C VAL A 42 39.99 -12.99 26.63
N ALA A 43 38.79 -12.38 26.70
CA ALA A 43 37.74 -12.77 27.65
C ALA A 43 36.50 -13.45 27.04
N CYS A 44 36.48 -13.80 25.75
CA CYS A 44 35.34 -14.47 25.10
C CYS A 44 35.59 -15.94 24.71
N ALA A 45 36.55 -16.60 25.36
CA ALA A 45 36.91 -18.00 25.06
C ALA A 45 36.72 -18.92 26.28
N THR A 46 35.52 -18.95 26.88
CA THR A 46 34.97 -20.11 27.63
C THR A 46 33.54 -19.81 28.11
N ILE A 47 32.53 -19.94 27.23
CA ILE A 47 31.17 -20.29 27.67
C ILE A 47 30.66 -21.35 26.71
N ALA A 48 30.39 -22.53 27.25
CA ALA A 48 29.78 -23.63 26.55
C ALA A 48 28.38 -23.23 26.08
N VAL A 49 28.09 -23.50 24.81
CA VAL A 49 26.78 -23.32 24.19
C VAL A 49 25.80 -24.31 24.84
N SER A 50 25.00 -23.84 25.80
CA SER A 50 23.75 -24.51 26.17
C SER A 50 22.70 -24.12 25.13
N LYS A 51 22.12 -25.14 24.47
CA LYS A 51 21.06 -25.01 23.47
C LYS A 51 19.89 -24.16 24.02
N PRO A 52 19.24 -23.31 23.20
CA PRO A 52 17.99 -22.67 23.60
C PRO A 52 16.91 -23.75 23.70
N THR A 53 16.22 -23.78 24.84
CA THR A 53 15.00 -24.55 25.05
C THR A 53 13.88 -23.90 24.24
N GLU A 54 13.24 -24.70 23.39
CA GLU A 54 12.02 -24.39 22.63
C GLU A 54 10.96 -23.75 23.54
N ALA A 55 10.72 -22.45 23.37
CA ALA A 55 9.41 -21.89 23.67
C ALA A 55 8.44 -22.49 22.66
N ALA A 56 7.35 -23.10 23.14
CA ALA A 56 6.31 -23.65 22.29
C ALA A 56 5.65 -22.51 21.49
N SER A 57 6.21 -22.25 20.31
CA SER A 57 5.60 -21.42 19.28
C SER A 57 4.22 -22.01 18.98
N ALA A 58 3.19 -21.17 19.00
CA ALA A 58 1.98 -21.45 18.23
C ALA A 58 2.42 -21.88 16.82
N PRO A 59 1.83 -22.94 16.23
CA PRO A 59 2.35 -23.50 14.99
C PRO A 59 2.47 -22.39 13.95
N ALA A 60 3.69 -22.17 13.48
CA ALA A 60 3.95 -21.21 12.41
C ALA A 60 3.03 -21.56 11.25
N GLN A 61 2.11 -20.65 10.94
CA GLN A 61 1.27 -20.81 9.77
C GLN A 61 2.18 -20.93 8.55
N PRO A 62 1.88 -21.84 7.60
CA PRO A 62 2.68 -21.97 6.40
C PRO A 62 2.79 -20.59 5.72
N PRO A 63 3.93 -20.28 5.07
CA PRO A 63 4.06 -19.03 4.34
C PRO A 63 2.96 -18.96 3.29
N VAL A 64 2.02 -18.04 3.48
CA VAL A 64 1.03 -17.69 2.47
C VAL A 64 1.78 -17.01 1.34
N ASN A 65 1.86 -17.70 0.19
CA ASN A 65 2.70 -17.27 -0.93
C ASN A 65 1.95 -16.28 -1.81
N THR A 66 0.63 -16.16 -1.64
CA THR A 66 -0.23 -15.22 -2.37
C THR A 66 -1.15 -14.44 -1.42
N LEU A 67 -1.60 -13.28 -1.90
CA LEU A 67 -2.55 -12.43 -1.16
C LEU A 67 -3.90 -13.14 -0.94
N GLU A 68 -4.33 -13.98 -1.88
CA GLU A 68 -5.57 -14.75 -1.76
C GLU A 68 -5.50 -15.80 -0.65
N GLU A 69 -4.39 -16.55 -0.57
CA GLU A 69 -4.19 -17.51 0.53
C GLU A 69 -4.14 -16.80 1.89
N ALA A 70 -3.53 -15.61 1.94
CA ALA A 70 -3.50 -14.78 3.15
C ALA A 70 -4.90 -14.27 3.55
N ARG A 71 -5.72 -13.87 2.57
CA ARG A 71 -7.11 -13.45 2.80
C ARG A 71 -7.99 -14.61 3.28
N GLU A 72 -7.89 -15.77 2.64
CA GLU A 72 -8.65 -16.96 3.04
C GLU A 72 -8.25 -17.44 4.44
N ALA A 73 -6.94 -17.50 4.73
CA ALA A 73 -6.44 -17.80 6.07
C ALA A 73 -6.96 -16.77 7.09
N GLY A 74 -6.84 -15.47 6.80
CA GLY A 74 -7.38 -14.40 7.64
C GLY A 74 -8.88 -14.53 7.90
N ALA A 75 -9.67 -14.85 6.87
CA ALA A 75 -11.11 -15.05 6.98
C ALA A 75 -11.47 -16.31 7.78
N LEU A 76 -10.72 -17.40 7.64
CA LEU A 76 -10.89 -18.64 8.41
C LEU A 76 -10.49 -18.46 9.89
N HIS A 77 -9.48 -17.64 10.16
CA HIS A 77 -8.96 -17.36 11.50
C HIS A 77 -9.59 -16.11 12.14
N SER A 78 -10.51 -15.44 11.45
CA SER A 78 -11.20 -14.27 11.96
C SER A 78 -11.95 -14.61 13.25
N ALA A 79 -11.63 -13.88 14.32
CA ALA A 79 -12.30 -14.00 15.61
C ALA A 79 -13.83 -13.78 15.50
N TYR A 80 -14.28 -13.05 14.47
CA TYR A 80 -15.70 -12.83 14.19
C TYR A 80 -16.44 -14.09 13.74
N LYS A 81 -15.77 -15.04 13.07
CA LYS A 81 -16.40 -16.28 12.57
C LYS A 81 -16.70 -17.26 13.70
N ASN A 82 -15.96 -17.16 14.80
CA ASN A 82 -16.10 -17.96 16.01
C ASN A 82 -16.81 -17.23 17.15
N GLN A 83 -17.42 -16.06 16.91
CA GLN A 83 -18.41 -15.53 17.83
C GLN A 83 -19.63 -16.44 17.81
N ARG A 84 -19.57 -17.53 18.58
CA ARG A 84 -20.76 -17.91 19.35
C ARG A 84 -21.19 -16.62 20.01
N SER A 85 -22.42 -16.18 19.72
CA SER A 85 -23.11 -15.19 20.53
C SER A 85 -22.73 -15.51 21.96
N HIS A 86 -21.87 -14.68 22.58
CA HIS A 86 -21.58 -14.88 23.98
C HIS A 86 -22.96 -14.81 24.61
N SER A 87 -23.43 -15.94 25.12
CA SER A 87 -24.58 -15.96 25.99
C SER A 87 -24.23 -14.93 27.04
N ILE A 88 -24.94 -13.80 26.99
CA ILE A 88 -24.75 -12.66 27.89
C ILE A 88 -24.61 -13.29 29.26
N VAL A 89 -23.39 -13.27 29.80
CA VAL A 89 -23.20 -13.66 31.19
C VAL A 89 -24.01 -12.62 31.93
N SER A 90 -25.17 -13.04 32.41
CA SER A 90 -26.11 -12.17 33.11
C SER A 90 -25.49 -11.85 34.46
N GLY A 91 -24.74 -10.74 34.50
CA GLY A 91 -24.11 -10.16 35.67
C GLY A 91 -23.19 -9.02 35.24
N THR A 92 -23.27 -7.86 35.90
CA THR A 92 -22.28 -6.79 35.75
C THR A 92 -20.91 -7.36 36.11
N PRO A 93 -19.89 -7.25 35.24
CA PRO A 93 -18.56 -7.72 35.61
C PRO A 93 -18.03 -6.90 36.81
N GLU A 94 -17.45 -7.58 37.80
CA GLU A 94 -16.96 -6.97 39.05
C GLU A 94 -15.43 -6.98 39.09
N PRO A 95 -14.77 -5.99 39.73
CA PRO A 95 -13.31 -5.93 39.82
C PRO A 95 -12.79 -7.06 40.71
N ASN A 96 -11.64 -7.65 40.36
CA ASN A 96 -11.08 -8.82 41.05
C ASN A 96 -10.29 -8.44 42.32
N LEU A 97 -10.99 -7.78 43.25
CA LEU A 97 -10.43 -7.32 44.53
C LEU A 97 -10.04 -8.46 45.47
N ALA A 98 -10.67 -9.62 45.34
CA ALA A 98 -10.36 -10.80 46.15
C ALA A 98 -8.95 -11.35 45.83
N THR A 99 -8.59 -11.43 44.55
CA THR A 99 -7.24 -11.84 44.13
C THR A 99 -6.21 -10.77 44.50
N PHE A 100 -6.58 -9.50 44.39
CA PHE A 100 -5.72 -8.41 44.86
C PHE A 100 -5.35 -8.58 46.34
N GLN A 101 -6.33 -8.75 47.22
CA GLN A 101 -6.08 -8.87 48.66
C GLN A 101 -5.35 -10.16 49.05
N ALA A 102 -5.61 -11.27 48.36
CA ALA A 102 -5.04 -12.57 48.69
C ALA A 102 -3.61 -12.76 48.16
N GLU A 103 -3.30 -12.23 46.98
CA GLU A 103 -2.07 -12.56 46.26
C GLU A 103 -1.25 -11.33 45.88
N ILE A 104 -1.85 -10.29 45.32
CA ILE A 104 -1.12 -9.15 44.75
C ILE A 104 -0.66 -8.15 45.83
N GLY A 105 -1.53 -7.78 46.75
CA GLY A 105 -1.24 -6.86 47.86
C GLY A 105 -0.03 -7.29 48.69
N PRO A 106 0.07 -8.56 49.13
CA PRO A 106 1.25 -9.05 49.84
C PRO A 106 2.56 -8.97 49.02
N ILE A 107 2.50 -9.17 47.70
CA ILE A 107 3.66 -9.04 46.80
C ILE A 107 4.11 -7.58 46.73
N LEU A 108 3.17 -6.64 46.58
CA LEU A 108 3.44 -5.21 46.56
C LEU A 108 3.98 -4.71 47.91
N GLU A 109 3.48 -5.23 49.03
CA GLU A 109 3.99 -4.89 50.36
C GLU A 109 5.44 -5.35 50.55
N ALA A 110 5.76 -6.57 50.13
CA ALA A 110 7.11 -7.13 50.26
C ALA A 110 8.15 -6.42 49.38
N THR A 111 7.71 -5.95 48.20
CA THR A 111 8.61 -5.54 47.11
C THR A 111 8.58 -4.03 46.83
N CYS A 112 7.38 -3.42 46.81
CA CYS A 112 7.19 -2.04 46.36
C CYS A 112 7.17 -1.03 47.51
N PHE A 113 6.58 -1.37 48.66
CA PHE A 113 6.33 -0.39 49.74
C PHE A 113 7.61 0.13 50.40
N LYS A 114 8.71 -0.63 50.32
CA LYS A 114 10.03 -0.19 50.81
C LYS A 114 10.52 1.10 50.13
N CYS A 115 10.13 1.33 48.87
CA CYS A 115 10.54 2.49 48.08
C CYS A 115 9.39 3.42 47.67
N HIS A 116 8.15 2.91 47.64
CA HIS A 116 6.94 3.62 47.25
C HIS A 116 5.83 3.46 48.30
N GLY A 117 6.17 3.70 49.57
CA GLY A 117 5.27 3.60 50.73
C GLY A 117 5.35 4.86 51.61
N GLU A 118 4.72 4.81 52.79
CA GLU A 118 4.67 5.98 53.70
C GLU A 118 6.06 6.52 54.06
N GLU A 119 7.02 5.63 54.36
CA GLU A 119 8.37 6.02 54.82
C GLU A 119 9.29 6.54 53.70
N LYS A 120 9.10 6.06 52.46
CA LYS A 120 9.96 6.39 51.31
C LYS A 120 9.10 6.45 50.06
N GLN A 121 9.18 7.59 49.36
CA GLN A 121 8.33 7.93 48.20
C GLN A 121 9.23 8.26 47.00
N LYS A 122 9.99 7.27 46.51
CA LYS A 122 10.83 7.46 45.33
C LYS A 122 9.93 7.89 44.15
N GLY A 123 10.33 8.94 43.44
CA GLY A 123 9.57 9.48 42.31
C GLY A 123 8.25 10.17 42.69
N ASP A 124 8.10 10.62 43.94
CA ASP A 124 6.86 11.23 44.48
C ASP A 124 5.63 10.31 44.31
N PHE A 125 5.86 8.99 44.36
CA PHE A 125 4.87 7.97 44.08
C PHE A 125 4.65 7.03 45.27
N ARG A 126 3.38 6.71 45.55
CA ARG A 126 2.92 5.85 46.65
C ARG A 126 1.99 4.76 46.14
N VAL A 127 2.49 3.53 46.11
CA VAL A 127 1.72 2.35 45.68
C VAL A 127 0.75 1.89 46.77
N ASP A 128 1.10 2.13 48.04
CA ASP A 128 0.33 1.69 49.20
C ASP A 128 -1.02 2.40 49.38
N THR A 129 -1.22 3.52 48.69
CA THR A 129 -2.45 4.32 48.73
C THR A 129 -3.36 4.12 47.53
N LEU A 130 -2.92 3.37 46.52
CA LEU A 130 -3.68 3.22 45.27
C LEU A 130 -4.92 2.37 45.48
N ASP A 131 -6.05 2.82 44.95
CA ASP A 131 -7.28 2.04 44.90
C ASP A 131 -7.17 0.93 43.83
N PRO A 132 -7.25 -0.36 44.21
CA PRO A 132 -7.19 -1.47 43.26
C PRO A 132 -8.47 -1.65 42.41
N ASP A 133 -9.52 -0.84 42.60
CA ASP A 133 -10.72 -0.87 41.75
C ASP A 133 -10.50 -0.09 40.43
N PHE A 134 -10.31 -0.80 39.33
CA PHE A 134 -10.13 -0.19 38.00
C PHE A 134 -11.44 0.32 37.36
N LEU A 135 -12.59 -0.06 37.92
CA LEU A 135 -13.91 0.32 37.41
C LEU A 135 -14.36 1.65 38.00
N HIS A 136 -14.25 1.80 39.32
CA HIS A 136 -14.77 2.96 40.05
C HIS A 136 -13.68 3.80 40.75
N GLY A 137 -12.45 3.28 40.86
CA GLY A 137 -11.34 3.97 41.50
C GLY A 137 -10.78 5.13 40.67
N GLU A 138 -10.14 6.07 41.35
CA GLU A 138 -9.55 7.27 40.73
C GLU A 138 -8.10 7.07 40.27
N ASP A 139 -7.47 5.95 40.64
CA ASP A 139 -6.02 5.71 40.50
C ASP A 139 -5.62 4.88 39.27
N VAL A 140 -6.50 4.74 38.28
CA VAL A 140 -6.27 3.89 37.09
C VAL A 140 -4.99 4.28 36.34
N ASP A 141 -4.75 5.58 36.15
CA ASP A 141 -3.57 6.08 35.43
C ASP A 141 -2.26 5.66 36.14
N TRP A 142 -2.25 5.69 37.47
CA TRP A 142 -1.10 5.24 38.27
C TRP A 142 -0.85 3.74 38.13
N TRP A 143 -1.90 2.94 38.02
CA TRP A 143 -1.75 1.51 37.78
C TRP A 143 -1.25 1.18 36.37
N LEU A 144 -1.58 1.99 35.37
CA LEU A 144 -1.01 1.86 34.02
C LEU A 144 0.49 2.12 34.04
N ASP A 145 0.95 3.15 34.77
CA ASP A 145 2.37 3.41 34.96
C ASP A 145 3.08 2.25 35.67
N VAL A 146 2.44 1.66 36.70
CA VAL A 146 2.96 0.46 37.39
C VAL A 146 3.06 -0.73 36.43
N PHE A 147 2.04 -0.94 35.58
CA PHE A 147 2.05 -1.99 34.57
C PHE A 147 3.20 -1.81 33.57
N ASP A 148 3.45 -0.57 33.12
CA ASP A 148 4.48 -0.26 32.15
C ASP A 148 5.89 -0.48 32.71
N VAL A 149 6.19 0.05 33.90
CA VAL A 149 7.53 -0.12 34.52
C VAL A 149 7.81 -1.57 34.89
N LEU A 150 6.77 -2.32 35.30
CA LEU A 150 6.88 -3.76 35.55
C LEU A 150 6.99 -4.56 34.27
N THR A 151 6.39 -4.16 33.16
CA THR A 151 6.54 -4.86 31.87
C THR A 151 7.91 -4.61 31.26
N LEU A 152 8.40 -3.38 31.34
CA LEU A 152 9.73 -2.97 30.86
C LEU A 152 10.88 -3.48 31.74
N GLY A 153 10.58 -3.89 32.98
CA GLY A 153 11.59 -4.40 33.93
C GLY A 153 12.47 -3.32 34.51
N GLU A 154 11.97 -2.09 34.55
CA GLU A 154 12.65 -0.95 35.15
C GLU A 154 12.56 -0.97 36.68
N MET A 155 11.63 -1.76 37.23
CA MET A 155 11.42 -1.96 38.66
C MET A 155 11.47 -3.46 39.03
N PRO A 156 12.11 -3.85 40.15
CA PRO A 156 12.90 -3.02 41.08
C PRO A 156 14.22 -2.48 40.47
N PRO A 157 14.79 -1.37 40.98
CA PRO A 157 16.05 -0.82 40.47
C PRO A 157 17.24 -1.74 40.80
N GLU A 158 18.34 -1.59 40.06
CA GLU A 158 19.54 -2.45 40.17
C GLU A 158 20.15 -2.51 41.59
N ASP A 159 19.88 -1.53 42.45
CA ASP A 159 20.36 -1.42 43.83
C ASP A 159 19.49 -2.13 44.87
N GLU A 160 18.36 -2.72 44.47
CA GLU A 160 17.40 -3.42 45.35
C GLU A 160 17.26 -4.91 44.99
N GLU A 161 16.68 -5.70 45.89
CA GLU A 161 16.49 -7.14 45.69
C GLU A 161 15.47 -7.41 44.57
N GLU A 162 15.85 -8.25 43.60
CA GLU A 162 14.97 -8.58 42.48
C GLU A 162 13.70 -9.30 42.95
N MET A 163 12.56 -8.87 42.41
CA MET A 163 11.31 -9.59 42.57
C MET A 163 11.39 -10.94 41.85
N ALA A 164 10.85 -12.00 42.47
CA ALA A 164 10.77 -13.30 41.81
C ALA A 164 9.96 -13.19 40.50
N GLY A 165 10.47 -13.77 39.41
CA GLY A 165 9.82 -13.67 38.10
C GLY A 165 8.39 -14.24 38.07
N GLU A 166 8.09 -15.20 38.95
CA GLU A 166 6.73 -15.73 39.14
C GLU A 166 5.79 -14.67 39.75
N ASP A 167 6.25 -13.92 40.74
CA ASP A 167 5.48 -12.87 41.40
C ASP A 167 5.29 -11.65 40.48
N ARG A 168 6.32 -11.31 39.69
CA ARG A 168 6.21 -10.31 38.63
C ARG A 168 5.13 -10.68 37.61
N GLY A 169 5.12 -11.94 37.17
CA GLY A 169 4.11 -12.47 36.25
C GLY A 169 2.70 -12.34 36.82
N LYS A 170 2.49 -12.74 38.08
CA LYS A 170 1.18 -12.62 38.75
C LYS A 170 0.66 -11.19 38.80
N VAL A 171 1.52 -10.23 39.12
CA VAL A 171 1.13 -8.80 39.16
C VAL A 171 0.80 -8.28 37.77
N ILE A 172 1.61 -8.59 36.76
CA ILE A 172 1.37 -8.17 35.37
C ILE A 172 0.08 -8.79 34.82
N ASP A 173 -0.14 -10.08 35.08
CA ASP A 173 -1.34 -10.80 34.62
C ASP A 173 -2.61 -10.23 35.26
N TRP A 174 -2.58 -9.97 36.58
CA TRP A 174 -3.70 -9.34 37.28
C TRP A 174 -3.97 -7.93 36.74
N LEU A 175 -2.95 -7.07 36.65
CA LEU A 175 -3.07 -5.72 36.09
C LEU A 175 -3.63 -5.76 34.67
N SER A 176 -3.09 -6.63 33.80
CA SER A 176 -3.58 -6.78 32.43
C SER A 176 -5.06 -7.19 32.39
N SER A 177 -5.46 -8.11 33.25
CA SER A 177 -6.85 -8.57 33.31
C SER A 177 -7.82 -7.49 33.78
N GLU A 178 -7.46 -6.73 34.82
CA GLU A 178 -8.30 -5.64 35.35
C GLU A 178 -8.37 -4.44 34.39
N ILE A 179 -7.25 -4.09 33.74
CA ILE A 179 -7.20 -3.06 32.69
C ILE A 179 -8.11 -3.47 31.51
N GLN A 180 -8.05 -4.73 31.09
CA GLN A 180 -8.92 -5.24 30.02
C GLN A 180 -10.39 -5.22 30.41
N LEU A 181 -10.71 -5.63 31.64
CA LEU A 181 -12.06 -5.60 32.19
C LEU A 181 -12.62 -4.17 32.22
N ALA A 182 -11.86 -3.23 32.77
CA ALA A 182 -12.24 -1.82 32.84
C ALA A 182 -12.41 -1.19 31.45
N SER A 183 -11.51 -1.51 30.52
CA SER A 183 -11.62 -1.09 29.12
C SER A 183 -12.87 -1.66 28.45
N GLN A 184 -13.24 -2.91 28.70
CA GLN A 184 -14.44 -3.53 28.16
C GLN A 184 -15.71 -2.88 28.73
N ILE A 185 -15.76 -2.68 30.05
CA ILE A 185 -16.91 -2.09 30.73
C ILE A 185 -17.08 -0.64 30.29
N ARG A 186 -16.04 0.20 30.33
CA ARG A 186 -16.11 1.60 29.86
C ARG A 186 -16.57 1.71 28.40
N ARG A 187 -16.14 0.78 27.53
CA ARG A 187 -16.64 0.69 26.14
C ARG A 187 -18.10 0.26 26.05
N SER A 188 -18.61 -0.49 27.02
CA SER A 188 -19.99 -1.00 27.05
C SER A 188 -20.98 -0.08 27.79
N GLU A 189 -20.52 0.68 28.78
CA GLU A 189 -21.32 1.58 29.62
C GLU A 189 -21.33 3.02 29.10
N GLY A 190 -20.42 3.38 28.19
CA GLY A 190 -20.36 4.72 27.64
C GLY A 190 -21.64 5.11 26.88
N GLU A 191 -22.14 6.32 27.14
CA GLU A 191 -23.10 7.07 26.29
C GLU A 191 -22.62 7.25 24.84
N HIS A 192 -21.41 6.78 24.51
CA HIS A 192 -20.83 6.77 23.19
C HIS A 192 -20.69 5.32 22.70
N SER A 193 -21.79 4.76 22.18
CA SER A 193 -21.65 3.92 20.99
C SER A 193 -20.97 4.78 19.94
N SER A 194 -19.64 4.69 19.82
CA SER A 194 -18.89 5.44 18.83
C SER A 194 -19.14 4.78 17.47
N PHE A 195 -20.32 5.07 16.91
CA PHE A 195 -20.61 4.84 15.49
C PHE A 195 -19.61 5.66 14.70
N ARG A 196 -18.45 5.05 14.44
CA ARG A 196 -17.46 5.60 13.55
C ARG A 196 -17.80 5.17 12.14
N ARG A 197 -17.65 6.09 11.20
CA ARG A 197 -17.55 5.68 9.80
C ARG A 197 -16.25 4.88 9.61
N MET A 198 -16.22 4.04 8.57
CA MET A 198 -14.94 3.52 8.08
C MET A 198 -14.04 4.70 7.66
N THR A 199 -12.73 4.52 7.72
CA THR A 199 -11.81 5.46 7.07
C THR A 199 -11.88 5.30 5.56
N ARG A 200 -11.32 6.25 4.80
CA ARG A 200 -11.17 6.10 3.35
C ARG A 200 -10.49 4.77 2.98
N TYR A 201 -9.39 4.42 3.64
CA TYR A 201 -8.65 3.20 3.31
C TYR A 201 -9.43 1.94 3.71
N GLU A 202 -10.12 1.93 4.87
CA GLU A 202 -10.96 0.81 5.28
C GLU A 202 -12.11 0.59 4.31
N TYR A 203 -12.80 1.67 3.91
CA TYR A 203 -13.89 1.57 2.96
C TYR A 203 -13.43 1.12 1.58
N ASN A 204 -12.26 1.60 1.13
CA ASN A 204 -11.65 1.12 -0.10
C ASN A 204 -11.40 -0.39 -0.04
N TYR A 205 -10.69 -0.89 0.99
CA TYR A 205 -10.41 -2.31 1.11
C TYR A 205 -11.68 -3.15 1.24
N ALA A 206 -12.68 -2.69 1.99
CA ALA A 206 -13.97 -3.36 2.09
C ALA A 206 -14.67 -3.50 0.73
N LEU A 207 -14.68 -2.44 -0.09
CA LEU A 207 -15.24 -2.51 -1.45
C LEU A 207 -14.41 -3.41 -2.38
N GLN A 208 -13.08 -3.34 -2.29
CA GLN A 208 -12.18 -4.19 -3.07
C GLN A 208 -12.39 -5.67 -2.76
N ASP A 209 -12.51 -6.02 -1.48
CA ASP A 209 -12.73 -7.40 -1.02
C ASP A 209 -14.14 -7.88 -1.41
N LEU A 210 -15.17 -7.05 -1.24
CA LEU A 210 -16.56 -7.40 -1.53
C LEU A 210 -16.83 -7.59 -3.04
N LEU A 211 -16.19 -6.78 -3.88
CA LEU A 211 -16.41 -6.77 -5.33
C LEU A 211 -15.32 -7.52 -6.12
N GLY A 212 -14.18 -7.80 -5.47
CA GLY A 212 -12.99 -8.39 -6.07
C GLY A 212 -12.37 -7.50 -7.16
N LEU A 213 -12.34 -6.19 -6.92
CA LEU A 213 -11.68 -5.21 -7.79
C LEU A 213 -10.47 -4.66 -7.05
N ASP A 214 -9.32 -4.51 -7.70
CA ASP A 214 -8.06 -4.10 -7.09
C ASP A 214 -7.74 -2.59 -7.24
N PHE A 215 -8.75 -1.78 -7.59
CA PHE A 215 -8.62 -0.34 -7.86
C PHE A 215 -8.95 0.52 -6.64
N ASP A 216 -8.51 1.78 -6.61
CA ASP A 216 -8.92 2.74 -5.56
C ASP A 216 -10.37 3.18 -5.78
N LEU A 217 -11.30 2.50 -5.12
CA LEU A 217 -12.74 2.71 -5.18
C LEU A 217 -13.23 3.79 -4.21
N ALA A 218 -12.40 4.23 -3.27
CA ALA A 218 -12.73 5.28 -2.31
C ALA A 218 -11.87 6.53 -2.45
N GLY A 219 -11.23 6.70 -3.62
CA GLY A 219 -10.23 7.74 -3.87
C GLY A 219 -10.74 9.17 -3.68
N ASP A 220 -12.04 9.38 -3.90
CA ASP A 220 -12.70 10.68 -3.79
C ASP A 220 -13.11 11.04 -2.37
N LEU A 221 -12.97 10.13 -1.39
CA LEU A 221 -13.17 10.49 -0.01
C LEU A 221 -12.06 11.43 0.49
N PRO A 222 -12.41 12.46 1.28
CA PRO A 222 -11.41 13.29 1.94
C PRO A 222 -10.58 12.42 2.91
N PRO A 223 -9.26 12.64 2.99
CA PRO A 223 -8.42 11.94 3.95
C PRO A 223 -8.77 12.32 5.39
N GLU A 224 -8.45 11.42 6.29
CA GLU A 224 -8.69 11.51 7.72
C GLU A 224 -7.62 12.36 8.40
N THR A 225 -8.02 13.04 9.47
CA THR A 225 -7.07 13.72 10.35
C THR A 225 -6.44 12.69 11.29
N HIS A 226 -5.14 12.78 11.50
CA HIS A 226 -4.46 12.00 12.54
C HIS A 226 -4.92 12.45 13.93
N SER A 227 -5.16 11.50 14.83
CA SER A 227 -5.37 11.79 16.25
C SER A 227 -4.10 12.35 16.90
N GLU A 228 -4.21 12.80 18.15
CA GLU A 228 -3.03 13.23 18.92
C GLU A 228 -1.97 12.12 19.01
N ASP A 229 -2.41 10.87 19.12
CA ASP A 229 -1.55 9.66 19.10
C ASP A 229 -1.13 9.21 17.69
N GLY A 230 -1.56 9.92 16.64
CA GLY A 230 -1.19 9.63 15.25
C GLY A 230 -2.10 8.65 14.50
N PHE A 231 -3.18 8.15 15.13
CA PHE A 231 -4.09 7.18 14.51
C PHE A 231 -5.14 7.84 13.60
N GLU A 232 -5.40 7.24 12.45
CA GLU A 232 -6.45 7.70 11.50
C GLU A 232 -7.82 7.04 11.77
N ASN A 233 -7.88 6.01 12.61
CA ASN A 233 -9.07 5.22 12.90
C ASN A 233 -9.71 5.50 14.27
N SER A 234 -9.39 6.66 14.87
CA SER A 234 -9.95 7.06 16.16
C SER A 234 -11.47 7.26 16.06
N SER A 235 -12.20 6.56 16.93
CA SER A 235 -13.66 6.61 16.93
C SER A 235 -14.23 7.98 17.33
N GLU A 236 -13.46 8.79 18.06
CA GLU A 236 -13.85 10.13 18.48
C GLU A 236 -13.81 11.13 17.31
N MET A 237 -12.87 10.94 16.38
CA MET A 237 -12.67 11.84 15.23
C MET A 237 -13.49 11.44 14.01
N LEU A 238 -13.95 10.19 13.94
CA LEU A 238 -14.61 9.61 12.77
C LEU A 238 -16.14 9.65 12.84
N GLN A 239 -16.69 10.81 13.13
CA GLN A 239 -18.13 11.03 13.03
C GLN A 239 -18.59 11.08 11.56
N MET A 240 -19.84 10.70 11.31
CA MET A 240 -20.44 10.71 9.98
C MET A 240 -21.34 11.95 9.80
N SER A 241 -20.96 12.82 8.87
CA SER A 241 -21.84 13.88 8.37
C SER A 241 -22.77 13.38 7.27
N VAL A 242 -23.86 14.11 7.01
CA VAL A 242 -24.79 13.81 5.89
C VAL A 242 -24.05 13.82 4.55
N MET A 243 -23.17 14.79 4.31
CA MET A 243 -22.36 14.86 3.09
C MET A 243 -21.44 13.64 2.93
N GLN A 244 -20.82 13.18 4.02
CA GLN A 244 -20.01 11.96 3.97
C GLN A 244 -20.89 10.74 3.66
N LEU A 245 -22.06 10.58 4.27
CA LEU A 245 -22.96 9.49 3.94
C LEU A 245 -23.34 9.48 2.45
N GLU A 246 -23.61 10.65 1.87
CA GLU A 246 -23.87 10.80 0.43
C GLU A 246 -22.68 10.32 -0.40
N TYR A 247 -21.45 10.76 -0.09
CA TYR A 247 -20.25 10.30 -0.80
C TYR A 247 -20.03 8.78 -0.68
N TYR A 248 -20.20 8.20 0.51
CA TYR A 248 -20.07 6.75 0.69
C TYR A 248 -21.09 5.99 -0.17
N ARG A 249 -22.35 6.46 -0.19
CA ARG A 249 -23.39 5.85 -1.03
C ARG A 249 -23.08 5.98 -2.52
N GLU A 250 -22.61 7.14 -2.98
CA GLU A 250 -22.25 7.37 -4.38
C GLU A 250 -21.06 6.51 -4.80
N LEU A 251 -20.05 6.39 -3.94
CA LEU A 251 -18.90 5.52 -4.18
C LEU A 251 -19.30 4.04 -4.21
N GLY A 252 -20.15 3.59 -3.28
CA GLY A 252 -20.69 2.24 -3.31
C GLY A 252 -21.45 1.95 -4.62
N ARG A 253 -22.25 2.92 -5.11
CA ARG A 253 -22.93 2.81 -6.40
C ARG A 253 -21.95 2.76 -7.57
N SER A 254 -20.99 3.68 -7.61
CA SER A 254 -19.95 3.74 -8.65
C SER A 254 -19.14 2.44 -8.69
N ALA A 255 -18.79 1.89 -7.53
CA ALA A 255 -18.09 0.62 -7.41
C ALA A 255 -18.93 -0.56 -7.95
N LEU A 256 -20.25 -0.59 -7.66
CA LEU A 256 -21.15 -1.58 -8.25
C LEU A 256 -21.28 -1.43 -9.77
N GLU A 257 -21.32 -0.20 -10.29
CA GLU A 257 -21.35 0.07 -11.73
C GLU A 257 -20.04 -0.37 -12.41
N LYS A 258 -18.91 -0.29 -11.72
CA LYS A 258 -17.62 -0.85 -12.20
C LYS A 258 -17.57 -2.38 -12.13
N ALA A 259 -18.15 -2.98 -11.08
CA ALA A 259 -18.15 -4.42 -10.87
C ALA A 259 -19.11 -5.18 -11.80
N THR A 260 -20.17 -4.52 -12.28
CA THR A 260 -21.27 -5.16 -12.99
C THR A 260 -21.36 -4.72 -14.45
N VAL A 261 -21.68 -5.66 -15.33
CA VAL A 261 -21.95 -5.38 -16.75
C VAL A 261 -23.44 -5.54 -17.09
N ARG A 262 -23.86 -4.96 -18.21
CA ARG A 262 -25.22 -5.09 -18.76
C ARG A 262 -25.16 -5.38 -20.25
N GLY A 263 -26.01 -6.29 -20.72
CA GLY A 263 -26.14 -6.60 -22.15
C GLY A 263 -25.10 -7.59 -22.66
N GLU A 264 -24.85 -7.54 -23.96
CA GLU A 264 -23.88 -8.39 -24.65
C GLU A 264 -22.45 -7.92 -24.41
N GLN A 265 -21.49 -8.83 -24.62
CA GLN A 265 -20.07 -8.50 -24.55
C GLN A 265 -19.73 -7.40 -25.56
N PRO A 266 -19.12 -6.28 -25.14
CA PRO A 266 -18.72 -5.23 -26.08
C PRO A 266 -17.64 -5.75 -27.03
N GLN A 267 -17.63 -5.23 -28.26
CA GLN A 267 -16.65 -5.62 -29.26
C GLN A 267 -15.23 -5.27 -28.80
N THR A 268 -14.37 -6.29 -28.73
CA THR A 268 -12.96 -6.12 -28.38
C THR A 268 -12.14 -5.62 -29.57
N LEU A 269 -11.29 -4.63 -29.29
CA LEU A 269 -10.27 -4.08 -30.17
C LEU A 269 -8.91 -4.65 -29.79
N TYR A 270 -8.11 -4.95 -30.81
CA TYR A 270 -6.79 -5.54 -30.68
C TYR A 270 -5.75 -4.71 -31.43
N TYR A 271 -4.65 -4.39 -30.79
CA TYR A 271 -3.47 -3.82 -31.43
C TYR A 271 -2.37 -4.87 -31.40
N GLY A 272 -1.91 -5.29 -32.57
CA GLY A 272 -0.72 -6.12 -32.72
C GLY A 272 0.38 -5.28 -33.33
N ILE A 273 1.23 -4.71 -32.50
CA ILE A 273 2.24 -3.73 -32.90
C ILE A 273 3.57 -4.45 -33.03
N LYS A 274 4.01 -4.61 -34.28
CA LYS A 274 5.35 -5.10 -34.59
C LYS A 274 6.28 -3.92 -34.79
N MET A 275 7.56 -4.09 -34.49
CA MET A 275 8.51 -2.98 -34.61
C MET A 275 8.79 -2.62 -36.08
N GLU A 276 8.51 -3.52 -37.03
CA GLU A 276 8.53 -3.19 -38.46
C GLU A 276 7.48 -2.12 -38.82
N ASP A 277 6.31 -2.18 -38.18
CA ASP A 277 5.25 -1.20 -38.41
C ASP A 277 5.68 0.18 -37.91
N ALA A 278 6.42 0.23 -36.79
CA ALA A 278 7.01 1.45 -36.26
C ALA A 278 8.08 2.04 -37.21
N VAL A 279 8.92 1.18 -37.80
CA VAL A 279 9.92 1.60 -38.79
C VAL A 279 9.23 2.12 -40.06
N ALA A 280 8.19 1.43 -40.55
CA ALA A 280 7.40 1.87 -41.70
C ALA A 280 6.76 3.24 -41.47
N GLN A 281 6.31 3.55 -40.25
CA GLN A 281 5.82 4.89 -39.90
C GLN A 281 6.92 5.96 -40.00
N ILE A 282 8.16 5.64 -39.63
CA ILE A 282 9.31 6.56 -39.79
C ILE A 282 9.60 6.80 -41.27
N ASP A 283 9.50 5.75 -42.09
CA ASP A 283 9.73 5.86 -43.53
C ASP A 283 8.68 6.71 -44.23
N ALA A 284 7.42 6.64 -43.78
CA ALA A 284 6.31 7.44 -44.28
C ALA A 284 6.43 8.95 -43.97
N LEU A 285 7.36 9.36 -43.10
CA LEU A 285 7.54 10.77 -42.73
C LEU A 285 8.13 11.59 -43.89
N SER A 286 7.58 12.79 -44.08
CA SER A 286 8.19 13.82 -44.92
C SER A 286 9.54 14.27 -44.34
N GLU A 287 10.41 14.86 -45.17
CA GLU A 287 11.72 15.32 -44.72
C GLU A 287 11.63 16.35 -43.57
N LYS A 288 10.60 17.21 -43.58
CA LYS A 288 10.32 18.16 -42.51
C LYS A 288 9.95 17.45 -41.20
N GLU A 289 9.09 16.44 -41.26
CA GLU A 289 8.69 15.64 -40.11
C GLU A 289 9.85 14.81 -39.56
N ARG A 290 10.75 14.29 -40.41
CA ARG A 290 11.95 13.55 -39.99
C ARG A 290 12.89 14.41 -39.13
N LYS A 291 12.97 15.71 -39.41
CA LYS A 291 13.75 16.70 -38.64
C LYS A 291 13.06 17.11 -37.33
N LEU A 292 11.74 16.95 -37.23
CA LEU A 292 11.01 17.08 -35.97
C LEU A 292 11.19 15.81 -35.12
N GLY A 293 11.48 15.97 -33.84
CA GLY A 293 11.60 14.84 -32.92
C GLY A 293 12.27 15.28 -31.63
N ARG A 294 11.74 14.83 -30.51
CA ARG A 294 12.32 15.10 -29.19
C ARG A 294 12.92 13.81 -28.68
N SER A 295 14.07 13.92 -28.00
CA SER A 295 14.58 12.85 -27.16
C SER A 295 14.00 13.07 -25.76
N ARG A 296 13.49 12.01 -25.15
CA ARG A 296 13.06 12.00 -23.75
C ARG A 296 13.91 10.95 -23.01
N GLY A 297 14.59 11.34 -21.92
CA GLY A 297 15.56 10.50 -21.20
C GLY A 297 17.03 10.85 -21.46
N ALA A 298 17.94 10.29 -20.66
CA ALA A 298 19.39 10.48 -20.81
C ALA A 298 19.95 9.71 -22.02
N SER A 299 19.32 8.58 -22.35
CA SER A 299 19.64 7.72 -23.50
C SER A 299 18.51 7.73 -24.53
N ASN A 300 18.82 7.33 -25.77
CA ASN A 300 17.83 7.28 -26.84
C ASN A 300 17.46 5.84 -27.20
N PRO A 301 16.16 5.50 -27.24
CA PRO A 301 15.75 4.21 -27.78
C PRO A 301 16.01 4.13 -29.29
N TYR A 302 16.16 2.92 -29.80
CA TYR A 302 16.37 2.66 -31.22
C TYR A 302 15.77 1.32 -31.63
N PHE A 303 15.38 1.21 -32.89
CA PHE A 303 14.99 -0.05 -33.51
C PHE A 303 16.25 -0.71 -34.06
N LYS A 304 16.48 -1.97 -33.70
CA LYS A 304 17.55 -2.80 -34.23
C LYS A 304 16.95 -3.84 -35.16
N LYS A 305 17.55 -4.01 -36.35
CA LYS A 305 17.19 -5.09 -37.26
C LYS A 305 17.90 -6.38 -36.86
N TRP A 306 17.23 -7.52 -36.94
CA TRP A 306 17.83 -8.79 -36.49
C TRP A 306 18.95 -9.31 -37.40
N ASP A 307 18.78 -9.19 -38.72
CA ASP A 307 19.72 -9.76 -39.70
C ASP A 307 20.93 -8.85 -39.99
N THR A 308 20.94 -7.62 -39.47
CA THR A 308 21.97 -6.61 -39.77
C THR A 308 22.24 -5.74 -38.55
N ASP A 309 23.43 -5.17 -38.39
CA ASP A 309 23.71 -4.11 -37.39
C ASP A 309 23.11 -2.74 -37.79
N GLU A 310 21.97 -2.74 -38.50
CA GLU A 310 21.22 -1.53 -38.81
C GLU A 310 20.44 -1.06 -37.59
N GLU A 311 20.68 0.20 -37.20
CA GLU A 311 20.03 0.86 -36.07
C GLU A 311 19.29 2.13 -36.53
N ILE A 312 18.01 2.21 -36.20
CA ILE A 312 17.14 3.34 -36.54
C ILE A 312 16.67 4.02 -35.25
N ARG A 313 17.02 5.29 -35.05
CA ARG A 313 16.63 6.02 -33.82
C ARG A 313 15.10 6.07 -33.64
N ALA A 314 14.62 5.58 -32.50
CA ALA A 314 13.20 5.47 -32.16
C ALA A 314 12.68 6.76 -31.48
N ARG A 315 12.94 7.92 -32.11
CA ARG A 315 12.49 9.22 -31.58
C ARG A 315 10.98 9.31 -31.66
N TYR A 316 10.33 9.59 -30.52
CA TYR A 316 8.95 10.03 -30.54
C TYR A 316 8.83 11.37 -31.25
N ARG A 317 7.87 11.45 -32.16
CA ARG A 317 7.59 12.65 -32.93
C ARG A 317 6.16 13.02 -32.67
N PHE A 318 5.96 14.21 -32.10
CA PHE A 318 4.65 14.80 -31.89
C PHE A 318 4.02 15.23 -33.22
N ASN A 319 3.69 14.26 -34.07
CA ASN A 319 2.97 14.43 -35.33
C ASN A 319 1.45 14.34 -35.10
N ARG A 320 1.02 14.65 -33.86
CA ARG A 320 -0.38 14.64 -33.42
C ARG A 320 -1.07 13.32 -33.78
N ALA A 321 -0.37 12.21 -33.52
CA ALA A 321 -0.86 10.86 -33.75
C ALA A 321 -1.31 10.54 -35.20
N LYS A 322 -0.84 11.30 -36.20
CA LYS A 322 -1.16 11.05 -37.62
C LYS A 322 -0.83 9.62 -38.06
N TYR A 323 0.20 9.03 -37.46
CA TYR A 323 0.69 7.68 -37.75
C TYR A 323 0.41 6.73 -36.57
N SER A 324 -0.60 6.99 -35.74
CA SER A 324 -0.93 6.11 -34.61
C SER A 324 -1.20 4.68 -35.07
N TYR A 325 -0.95 3.72 -34.18
CA TYR A 325 -1.33 2.34 -34.41
C TYR A 325 -2.86 2.24 -34.48
N ARG A 326 -3.36 1.38 -35.36
CA ARG A 326 -4.80 1.18 -35.58
C ARG A 326 -5.22 -0.17 -35.00
N PRO A 327 -6.36 -0.25 -34.31
CA PRO A 327 -6.87 -1.51 -33.84
C PRO A 327 -7.42 -2.37 -34.98
N SER A 328 -7.51 -3.65 -34.71
CA SER A 328 -8.27 -4.66 -35.45
C SER A 328 -9.40 -5.18 -34.57
N VAL A 329 -10.46 -5.68 -35.19
CA VAL A 329 -11.55 -6.40 -34.48
C VAL A 329 -11.27 -7.89 -34.35
N THR A 330 -10.19 -8.37 -34.97
CA THR A 330 -9.70 -9.76 -34.86
C THR A 330 -8.35 -9.75 -34.18
N LEU A 331 -8.16 -10.67 -33.22
CA LEU A 331 -6.88 -10.86 -32.53
C LEU A 331 -5.77 -11.17 -33.57
N PRO A 332 -4.72 -10.35 -33.68
CA PRO A 332 -3.60 -10.62 -34.57
C PRO A 332 -2.81 -11.84 -34.08
N GLU A 333 -2.37 -12.70 -35.02
CA GLU A 333 -1.43 -13.76 -34.69
C GLU A 333 -0.06 -13.18 -34.34
N VAL A 334 0.53 -13.64 -33.24
CA VAL A 334 1.89 -13.25 -32.85
C VAL A 334 2.88 -13.90 -33.82
N PRO A 335 3.71 -13.12 -34.55
CA PRO A 335 4.71 -13.68 -35.43
C PRO A 335 5.71 -14.58 -34.70
N GLN A 336 6.16 -15.65 -35.35
CA GLN A 336 7.24 -16.50 -34.81
C GLN A 336 8.63 -15.85 -34.93
N ARG A 337 8.75 -14.85 -35.81
CA ARG A 337 9.98 -14.10 -36.08
C ARG A 337 9.62 -12.64 -36.32
N PHE A 338 10.49 -11.76 -35.85
CA PHE A 338 10.40 -10.31 -36.02
C PHE A 338 11.59 -9.85 -36.85
N GLU A 339 11.41 -8.85 -37.70
CA GLU A 339 12.53 -8.29 -38.48
C GLU A 339 13.27 -7.23 -37.67
N TYR A 340 12.53 -6.49 -36.85
CA TYR A 340 13.02 -5.43 -35.99
C TYR A 340 12.61 -5.68 -34.55
N ALA A 341 13.39 -5.12 -33.64
CA ALA A 341 13.03 -5.00 -32.25
C ALA A 341 13.38 -3.62 -31.72
N LEU A 342 12.65 -3.19 -30.69
CA LEU A 342 12.90 -1.95 -29.99
C LEU A 342 13.90 -2.21 -28.86
N ILE A 343 15.02 -1.52 -28.89
CA ILE A 343 15.95 -1.45 -27.78
C ILE A 343 15.61 -0.21 -26.95
N LEU A 344 15.33 -0.45 -25.67
CA LEU A 344 15.13 0.55 -24.64
C LEU A 344 16.31 0.54 -23.68
N PRO A 345 17.31 1.42 -23.90
CA PRO A 345 18.41 1.58 -22.96
C PRO A 345 17.96 2.00 -21.57
N ALA A 346 18.83 1.83 -20.58
CA ALA A 346 18.61 2.35 -19.24
C ALA A 346 18.33 3.87 -19.26
N ASP A 347 17.34 4.30 -18.46
CA ASP A 347 16.89 5.71 -18.38
C ASP A 347 16.45 6.31 -19.73
N SER A 348 15.82 5.46 -20.55
CA SER A 348 15.17 5.86 -21.80
C SER A 348 13.68 5.57 -21.76
N GLN A 349 12.92 6.16 -22.68
CA GLN A 349 11.49 5.95 -22.78
C GLN A 349 11.02 5.91 -24.23
N HIS A 350 9.94 5.18 -24.50
CA HIS A 350 9.31 5.10 -25.80
C HIS A 350 7.79 5.15 -25.70
N ILE A 351 7.17 5.77 -26.69
CA ILE A 351 5.72 5.98 -26.76
C ILE A 351 5.12 5.11 -27.85
N PHE A 352 4.11 4.32 -27.48
CA PHE A 352 3.22 3.63 -28.41
C PHE A 352 1.88 4.38 -28.46
N ASP A 353 1.64 5.07 -29.57
CA ASP A 353 0.48 5.92 -29.79
C ASP A 353 -0.71 5.07 -30.31
N LEU A 354 -1.78 4.96 -29.53
CA LEU A 354 -2.92 4.06 -29.78
C LEU A 354 -4.09 4.73 -30.51
N GLY A 355 -3.94 6.02 -30.84
CA GLY A 355 -4.99 6.82 -31.47
C GLY A 355 -6.09 7.21 -30.49
N ASP A 356 -7.28 7.49 -31.04
CA ASP A 356 -8.45 8.00 -30.32
C ASP A 356 -9.59 6.97 -30.18
N THR A 357 -9.31 5.71 -30.53
CA THR A 357 -10.31 4.62 -30.65
C THR A 357 -10.50 3.78 -29.38
N LEU A 358 -9.70 4.02 -28.33
CA LEU A 358 -9.87 3.32 -27.05
C LEU A 358 -11.27 3.61 -26.48
N PRO A 359 -11.96 2.62 -25.90
CA PRO A 359 -13.27 2.84 -25.27
C PRO A 359 -13.17 3.74 -24.04
N ASP A 360 -14.29 4.26 -23.56
CA ASP A 360 -14.31 5.11 -22.34
C ASP A 360 -14.12 4.29 -21.06
N THR A 361 -14.56 3.03 -21.08
CA THR A 361 -14.53 2.11 -19.93
C THR A 361 -14.00 0.73 -20.33
N GLY A 362 -13.73 -0.10 -19.32
CA GLY A 362 -13.21 -1.46 -19.49
C GLY A 362 -11.70 -1.56 -19.29
N MET A 363 -11.20 -2.79 -19.30
CA MET A 363 -9.77 -3.06 -19.13
C MET A 363 -9.03 -2.91 -20.46
N LEU A 364 -7.91 -2.20 -20.41
CA LEU A 364 -6.90 -2.21 -21.45
C LEU A 364 -5.77 -3.13 -20.99
N ARG A 365 -5.73 -4.35 -21.54
CA ARG A 365 -4.64 -5.31 -21.30
C ARG A 365 -3.50 -5.02 -22.27
N VAL A 366 -2.32 -4.76 -21.74
CA VAL A 366 -1.09 -4.51 -22.48
C VAL A 366 -0.14 -5.65 -22.22
N ARG A 367 0.37 -6.29 -23.28
CA ARG A 367 1.33 -7.39 -23.20
C ARG A 367 2.52 -7.11 -24.10
N ALA A 368 3.70 -6.96 -23.52
CA ALA A 368 4.94 -6.75 -24.26
C ALA A 368 5.75 -8.04 -24.28
N LEU A 369 6.12 -8.51 -25.48
CA LEU A 369 7.05 -9.61 -25.66
C LEU A 369 8.47 -9.04 -25.55
N ALA A 370 9.15 -9.33 -24.45
CA ALA A 370 10.41 -8.67 -24.11
C ALA A 370 11.44 -9.61 -23.48
N SER A 371 12.71 -9.24 -23.60
CA SER A 371 13.85 -9.85 -22.90
C SER A 371 14.86 -8.79 -22.47
N ARG A 372 15.77 -9.14 -21.56
CA ARG A 372 16.99 -8.34 -21.35
C ARG A 372 17.97 -8.53 -22.50
N VAL A 373 18.81 -7.53 -22.75
CA VAL A 373 19.90 -7.58 -23.74
C VAL A 373 21.15 -8.25 -23.17
N SER A 374 21.44 -8.03 -21.88
CA SER A 374 22.60 -8.60 -21.19
C SER A 374 22.28 -9.93 -20.50
N THR A 375 23.29 -10.78 -20.36
CA THR A 375 23.24 -11.99 -19.53
C THR A 375 23.54 -11.72 -18.04
N ASP A 376 23.87 -10.48 -17.65
CA ASP A 376 24.08 -10.11 -16.25
C ASP A 376 22.77 -10.13 -15.44
N GLU A 377 22.75 -10.88 -14.34
CA GLU A 377 21.59 -11.06 -13.45
C GLU A 377 21.65 -10.15 -12.22
N LYS A 378 22.74 -9.41 -12.01
CA LYS A 378 22.90 -8.53 -10.83
C LYS A 378 22.07 -7.26 -10.92
N SER A 379 21.81 -6.77 -12.13
CA SER A 379 21.07 -5.54 -12.39
C SER A 379 20.03 -5.79 -13.47
N LEU A 380 18.86 -6.30 -13.04
CA LEU A 380 17.75 -6.54 -13.95
C LEU A 380 17.04 -5.23 -14.28
N PRO A 381 16.77 -4.96 -15.57
CA PRO A 381 16.05 -3.78 -15.96
C PRO A 381 14.56 -3.98 -15.70
N ALA A 382 13.83 -2.87 -15.51
CA ALA A 382 12.40 -2.92 -15.34
C ALA A 382 11.69 -1.90 -16.23
N ILE A 383 10.43 -2.20 -16.55
CA ILE A 383 9.55 -1.31 -17.29
C ILE A 383 8.59 -0.66 -16.31
N ARG A 384 8.60 0.67 -16.28
CA ARG A 384 7.50 1.47 -15.75
C ARG A 384 6.58 1.83 -16.90
N LEU A 385 5.36 1.28 -16.87
CA LEU A 385 4.31 1.65 -17.80
C LEU A 385 3.53 2.85 -17.26
N GLU A 386 3.33 3.85 -18.12
CA GLU A 386 2.42 4.96 -17.89
C GLU A 386 1.40 5.04 -19.03
N PHE A 387 0.18 5.45 -18.70
CA PHE A 387 -0.89 5.71 -19.67
C PHE A 387 -1.17 7.21 -19.69
N GLY A 388 -1.29 7.80 -20.88
CA GLY A 388 -1.38 9.24 -20.98
C GLY A 388 -1.82 9.77 -22.34
N PHE A 389 -1.79 11.10 -22.43
CA PHE A 389 -2.12 11.84 -23.63
C PHE A 389 -1.40 13.19 -23.67
N GLU A 390 -1.12 13.66 -24.88
CA GLU A 390 -0.43 14.93 -25.14
C GLU A 390 -1.27 15.69 -26.18
N PRO A 391 -2.19 16.57 -25.79
CA PRO A 391 -3.06 17.31 -26.71
C PRO A 391 -2.35 18.48 -27.39
N SER A 392 -1.27 18.98 -26.79
CA SER A 392 -0.45 20.06 -27.34
C SER A 392 1.02 19.89 -26.94
N ASN A 393 1.91 20.60 -27.63
CA ASN A 393 3.35 20.61 -27.34
C ASN A 393 3.75 21.20 -25.97
N SER A 394 2.78 21.79 -25.24
CA SER A 394 2.95 22.46 -23.95
C SER A 394 2.12 21.84 -22.83
N TYR A 395 1.39 20.76 -23.11
CA TYR A 395 0.60 20.06 -22.11
C TYR A 395 0.62 18.57 -22.38
N GLU A 396 0.96 17.80 -21.35
CA GLU A 396 1.01 16.35 -21.33
C GLU A 396 0.45 15.89 -19.99
N SER A 397 -0.28 14.77 -20.00
CA SER A 397 -0.70 14.09 -18.78
C SER A 397 -0.44 12.60 -18.96
N ALA A 398 0.47 12.06 -18.17
CA ALA A 398 0.73 10.62 -18.06
C ALA A 398 0.59 10.20 -16.61
N GLN A 399 -0.02 9.04 -16.38
CA GLN A 399 -0.23 8.45 -15.07
C GLN A 399 0.39 7.06 -15.05
N ARG A 400 1.12 6.76 -13.99
CA ARG A 400 1.74 5.45 -13.79
C ARG A 400 0.67 4.37 -13.61
N VAL A 401 0.83 3.24 -14.31
CA VAL A 401 -0.14 2.15 -14.29
C VAL A 401 -0.08 1.38 -12.97
N TYR A 402 1.11 0.94 -12.57
CA TYR A 402 1.32 0.20 -11.32
C TYR A 402 2.28 0.93 -10.37
N ARG A 403 2.09 0.74 -9.06
CA ARG A 403 3.01 1.28 -8.04
C ARG A 403 4.40 0.64 -8.08
N ARG A 404 4.52 -0.58 -8.61
CA ARG A 404 5.78 -1.31 -8.81
C ARG A 404 6.09 -1.42 -10.30
N ASP A 405 7.38 -1.29 -10.63
CA ASP A 405 7.86 -1.46 -11.99
C ASP A 405 8.04 -2.95 -12.28
N VAL A 406 7.77 -3.38 -13.52
CA VAL A 406 7.81 -4.79 -13.90
C VAL A 406 9.22 -5.16 -14.34
N THR A 407 9.89 -6.01 -13.58
CA THR A 407 11.25 -6.47 -13.85
C THR A 407 11.29 -7.45 -15.02
N ILE A 408 12.21 -7.23 -15.97
CA ILE A 408 12.40 -8.08 -17.15
C ILE A 408 13.44 -9.15 -16.83
N GLN A 409 12.97 -10.36 -16.55
CA GLN A 409 13.79 -11.51 -16.13
C GLN A 409 14.23 -12.38 -17.31
N ALA A 410 13.41 -12.42 -18.36
CA ALA A 410 13.58 -13.24 -19.56
C ALA A 410 14.98 -13.02 -20.21
N PRO A 411 15.80 -14.07 -20.33
CA PRO A 411 17.19 -13.92 -20.79
C PRO A 411 17.27 -13.53 -22.27
N PRO A 412 18.44 -13.03 -22.72
CA PRO A 412 18.63 -12.62 -24.11
C PRO A 412 18.25 -13.74 -25.10
N GLY A 413 17.45 -13.40 -26.11
CA GLY A 413 17.00 -14.33 -27.15
C GLY A 413 15.88 -15.30 -26.73
N GLN A 414 15.34 -15.18 -25.51
CA GLN A 414 14.20 -15.97 -25.04
C GLN A 414 13.12 -15.06 -24.47
N PRO A 415 12.48 -14.21 -25.30
CA PRO A 415 11.53 -13.23 -24.83
C PRO A 415 10.28 -13.88 -24.24
N GLN A 416 9.68 -13.20 -23.26
CA GLN A 416 8.44 -13.61 -22.62
C GLN A 416 7.46 -12.44 -22.59
N PHE A 417 6.17 -12.75 -22.46
CA PHE A 417 5.15 -11.73 -22.30
C PHE A 417 5.14 -11.20 -20.87
N TYR A 418 5.23 -9.87 -20.76
CA TYR A 418 4.97 -9.12 -19.55
C TYR A 418 3.66 -8.38 -19.71
N GLU A 419 2.81 -8.40 -18.68
CA GLU A 419 1.44 -7.91 -18.76
C GLU A 419 1.17 -6.76 -17.79
N TRP A 420 0.35 -5.82 -18.26
CA TRP A 420 -0.25 -4.75 -17.46
C TRP A 420 -1.73 -4.64 -17.79
N ASN A 421 -2.55 -4.48 -16.77
CA ASN A 421 -3.99 -4.26 -16.86
C ASN A 421 -4.32 -2.84 -16.42
N ILE A 422 -4.89 -2.05 -17.32
CA ILE A 422 -5.22 -0.64 -17.12
C ILE A 422 -6.75 -0.48 -17.12
N PRO A 423 -7.39 -0.19 -15.97
CA PRO A 423 -8.82 0.12 -15.92
C PRO A 423 -9.07 1.52 -16.48
N LEU A 424 -9.56 1.63 -17.71
CA LEU A 424 -9.67 2.92 -18.41
C LEU A 424 -10.53 3.96 -17.69
N SER A 425 -11.46 3.54 -16.82
CA SER A 425 -12.29 4.43 -16.00
C SER A 425 -11.52 5.16 -14.89
N GLU A 426 -10.39 4.62 -14.44
CA GLU A 426 -9.61 5.18 -13.31
C GLU A 426 -8.54 6.17 -13.78
N PHE A 427 -8.29 6.23 -15.08
CA PHE A 427 -7.26 7.08 -15.67
C PHE A 427 -7.89 8.34 -16.23
N ARG A 428 -7.18 9.47 -16.08
CA ARG A 428 -7.59 10.69 -16.79
C ARG A 428 -7.51 10.46 -18.28
N ARG A 429 -8.63 10.69 -18.97
CA ARG A 429 -8.77 10.52 -20.41
C ARG A 429 -8.52 11.81 -21.15
N ASN A 430 -8.12 11.70 -22.42
CA ASN A 430 -7.93 12.86 -23.27
C ASN A 430 -9.29 13.52 -23.56
N PRO A 431 -9.53 14.78 -23.14
CA PRO A 431 -10.83 15.44 -23.32
C PRO A 431 -11.14 15.75 -24.79
N TYR A 432 -10.16 15.69 -25.70
CA TYR A 432 -10.32 15.97 -27.12
C TYR A 432 -10.63 14.74 -27.97
N ARG A 433 -10.76 13.54 -27.35
CA ARG A 433 -11.20 12.33 -28.06
C ARG A 433 -12.55 12.55 -28.74
N GLY A 434 -12.64 12.15 -30.01
CA GLY A 434 -13.84 12.34 -30.84
C GLY A 434 -14.19 13.79 -31.17
N GLN A 435 -13.39 14.79 -30.74
CA GLN A 435 -13.62 16.20 -31.05
C GLN A 435 -12.78 16.70 -32.23
N ALA A 436 -11.60 16.11 -32.43
CA ALA A 436 -10.66 16.45 -33.49
C ALA A 436 -10.19 15.18 -34.20
N ASP A 437 -9.83 15.31 -35.49
CA ASP A 437 -9.24 14.22 -36.25
C ASP A 437 -7.76 14.00 -35.87
N LEU A 438 -7.28 12.76 -35.97
CA LEU A 438 -5.85 12.47 -35.84
C LEU A 438 -5.03 13.27 -36.87
N GLY A 439 -3.90 13.84 -36.43
CA GLY A 439 -3.10 14.80 -37.21
C GLY A 439 -3.55 16.25 -37.08
N ALA A 440 -4.74 16.53 -36.55
CA ALA A 440 -5.23 17.88 -36.26
C ALA A 440 -4.78 18.39 -34.89
N PHE A 441 -5.12 19.63 -34.57
CA PHE A 441 -4.90 20.23 -33.26
C PHE A 441 -6.25 20.63 -32.65
N PRO A 442 -6.51 20.33 -31.36
CA PRO A 442 -5.68 19.56 -30.43
C PRO A 442 -5.51 18.08 -30.83
N ASN A 443 -4.47 17.42 -30.34
CA ASN A 443 -4.25 15.99 -30.60
C ASN A 443 -5.22 15.14 -29.76
N PRO A 444 -6.12 14.34 -30.37
CA PRO A 444 -7.12 13.55 -29.66
C PRO A 444 -6.58 12.22 -29.13
N SER A 445 -5.34 11.85 -29.46
CA SER A 445 -4.81 10.52 -29.18
C SER A 445 -4.42 10.28 -27.73
N GLU A 446 -4.43 9.00 -27.36
CA GLU A 446 -3.92 8.43 -26.12
C GLU A 446 -2.79 7.44 -26.41
N TYR A 447 -1.87 7.28 -25.46
CA TYR A 447 -0.67 6.48 -25.65
C TYR A 447 -0.25 5.70 -24.41
N LEU A 448 0.59 4.70 -24.65
CA LEU A 448 1.37 3.99 -23.66
C LEU A 448 2.81 4.51 -23.66
N LEU A 449 3.31 4.89 -22.49
CA LEU A 449 4.69 5.33 -22.29
C LEU A 449 5.45 4.27 -21.52
N PHE A 450 6.39 3.63 -22.20
CA PHE A 450 7.29 2.64 -21.64
C PHE A 450 8.56 3.34 -21.18
N ASN A 451 8.81 3.36 -19.87
CA ASN A 451 10.05 3.89 -19.31
C ASN A 451 10.93 2.73 -18.83
N SER A 452 12.16 2.68 -19.33
CA SER A 452 13.19 1.77 -18.82
C SER A 452 13.78 2.38 -17.55
N VAL A 453 13.52 1.73 -16.42
CA VAL A 453 13.95 2.19 -15.10
C VAL A 453 15.03 1.30 -14.52
N ILE A 454 15.93 1.94 -13.77
CA ILE A 454 17.03 1.28 -13.08
C ILE A 454 16.55 0.92 -11.67
N GLN A 455 16.57 -0.37 -11.32
CA GLN A 455 16.19 -0.83 -9.98
C GLN A 455 17.34 -0.81 -8.96
N ASN A 456 18.60 -0.78 -9.43
CA ASN A 456 19.78 -0.87 -8.57
C ASN A 456 20.65 0.41 -8.68
N THR A 457 21.03 1.00 -7.55
CA THR A 457 21.81 2.25 -7.49
C THR A 457 23.32 2.04 -7.40
N GLY A 458 23.80 0.80 -7.60
CA GLY A 458 25.24 0.47 -7.61
C GLY A 458 25.93 0.79 -8.93
N ASP A 459 27.25 0.55 -9.00
CA ASP A 459 28.08 0.72 -10.21
C ASP A 459 27.89 -0.41 -11.25
N ASP A 460 26.98 -1.35 -11.00
CA ASP A 460 26.75 -2.49 -11.90
C ASP A 460 26.15 -2.03 -13.25
N PRO A 461 26.65 -2.55 -14.38
CA PRO A 461 26.13 -2.19 -15.71
C PRO A 461 24.66 -2.60 -15.82
N VAL A 462 23.80 -1.62 -16.12
CA VAL A 462 22.37 -1.85 -16.32
C VAL A 462 22.14 -2.44 -17.70
N SER A 463 21.37 -3.52 -17.77
CA SER A 463 20.99 -4.10 -19.07
C SER A 463 19.95 -3.24 -19.78
N ASP A 464 20.10 -3.11 -21.09
CA ASP A 464 19.03 -2.61 -21.95
C ASP A 464 17.88 -3.64 -22.02
N ILE A 465 16.69 -3.16 -22.38
CA ILE A 465 15.50 -3.98 -22.61
C ILE A 465 15.27 -4.11 -24.11
N HIS A 466 14.94 -5.31 -24.53
CA HIS A 466 14.60 -5.67 -25.89
C HIS A 466 13.10 -5.98 -25.96
N ILE A 467 12.36 -5.32 -26.84
CA ILE A 467 10.92 -5.53 -27.07
C ILE A 467 10.69 -5.90 -28.53
N ASP A 468 10.19 -7.11 -28.76
CA ASP A 468 9.91 -7.65 -30.09
C ASP A 468 8.51 -7.26 -30.59
N TYR A 469 7.53 -7.25 -29.68
CA TYR A 469 6.12 -7.13 -30.03
C TYR A 469 5.31 -6.55 -28.87
N LEU A 470 4.28 -5.77 -29.21
CA LEU A 470 3.32 -5.25 -28.25
C LEU A 470 1.90 -5.65 -28.67
N GLU A 471 1.21 -6.37 -27.79
CA GLU A 471 -0.21 -6.69 -27.90
C GLU A 471 -1.00 -5.79 -26.96
N VAL A 472 -2.03 -5.13 -27.46
CA VAL A 472 -2.97 -4.37 -26.64
C VAL A 472 -4.39 -4.86 -26.94
N THR A 473 -5.17 -5.17 -25.90
CA THR A 473 -6.53 -5.69 -26.02
C THR A 473 -7.48 -4.84 -25.18
N THR A 474 -8.59 -4.36 -25.74
CA THR A 474 -9.57 -3.55 -24.99
C THR A 474 -10.97 -3.54 -25.63
N PRO A 475 -12.06 -3.56 -24.84
CA PRO A 475 -12.07 -3.96 -23.44
C PRO A 475 -11.69 -5.44 -23.34
N PHE A 476 -10.75 -5.74 -22.45
CA PHE A 476 -10.31 -7.09 -22.15
C PHE A 476 -11.18 -7.70 -21.06
N TYR A 477 -11.60 -8.94 -21.27
CA TYR A 477 -12.31 -9.76 -20.30
C TYR A 477 -11.75 -11.18 -20.37
N GLU A 478 -11.38 -11.77 -19.24
CA GLU A 478 -10.99 -13.19 -19.17
C GLU A 478 -12.19 -14.12 -19.43
N GLN A 479 -13.37 -13.68 -18.98
CA GLN A 479 -14.65 -14.34 -19.17
C GLN A 479 -15.77 -13.30 -19.30
N TRP A 480 -16.89 -13.70 -19.91
CA TRP A 480 -18.09 -12.87 -19.98
C TRP A 480 -19.31 -13.62 -19.43
N PRO A 481 -20.07 -13.02 -18.50
CA PRO A 481 -19.77 -11.78 -17.76
C PRO A 481 -18.49 -11.86 -16.91
N PRO A 482 -17.88 -10.72 -16.53
CA PRO A 482 -16.67 -10.71 -15.71
C PRO A 482 -16.90 -11.37 -14.34
N GLU A 483 -15.83 -11.85 -13.72
CA GLU A 483 -15.91 -12.48 -12.39
C GLU A 483 -16.52 -11.54 -11.32
N SER A 484 -16.21 -10.25 -11.37
CA SER A 484 -16.82 -9.23 -10.49
C SER A 484 -18.35 -9.17 -10.63
N HIS A 485 -18.89 -9.45 -11.82
CA HIS A 485 -20.34 -9.49 -12.06
C HIS A 485 -20.95 -10.78 -11.51
N THR A 486 -20.36 -11.93 -11.81
CA THR A 486 -20.87 -13.25 -11.36
C THR A 486 -20.72 -13.45 -9.86
N ARG A 487 -19.80 -12.74 -9.21
CA ARG A 487 -19.72 -12.66 -7.75
C ARG A 487 -20.99 -12.06 -7.14
N ILE A 488 -21.62 -11.09 -7.79
CA ILE A 488 -22.83 -10.42 -7.30
C ILE A 488 -24.08 -11.14 -7.79
N PHE A 489 -24.15 -11.39 -9.10
CA PHE A 489 -25.30 -12.02 -9.76
C PHE A 489 -25.07 -13.52 -9.89
N ILE A 490 -25.67 -14.28 -8.98
CA ILE A 490 -25.55 -15.74 -8.92
C ILE A 490 -26.35 -16.43 -10.02
N ASP A 491 -25.92 -17.64 -10.39
CA ASP A 491 -26.73 -18.47 -11.28
C ASP A 491 -27.99 -18.96 -10.55
N SER A 492 -29.16 -18.79 -11.17
CA SER A 492 -30.46 -19.15 -10.58
C SER A 492 -31.51 -19.37 -11.66
N GLU A 493 -32.34 -20.40 -11.46
CA GLU A 493 -33.51 -20.66 -12.30
C GLU A 493 -34.53 -19.50 -12.27
N ASN A 494 -34.47 -18.67 -11.21
CA ASN A 494 -35.38 -17.55 -11.01
C ASN A 494 -34.94 -16.24 -11.69
N GLN A 495 -33.85 -16.23 -12.48
CA GLN A 495 -33.37 -15.02 -13.19
C GLN A 495 -34.46 -14.31 -14.02
N GLY A 496 -35.47 -15.04 -14.50
CA GLY A 496 -36.61 -14.46 -15.22
C GLY A 496 -37.67 -13.78 -14.35
N ASN A 497 -37.61 -13.92 -13.02
CA ASN A 497 -38.51 -13.29 -12.06
C ASN A 497 -37.71 -12.34 -11.15
N GLU A 498 -37.76 -11.05 -11.49
CA GLU A 498 -36.96 -10.00 -10.83
C GLU A 498 -37.13 -9.96 -9.30
N GLU A 499 -38.35 -10.10 -8.78
CA GLU A 499 -38.61 -10.01 -7.34
C GLU A 499 -37.97 -11.16 -6.56
N ILE A 500 -38.07 -12.38 -7.09
CA ILE A 500 -37.48 -13.58 -6.47
C ILE A 500 -35.96 -13.52 -6.60
N TYR A 501 -35.46 -13.23 -7.80
CA TYR A 501 -34.02 -13.20 -8.05
C TYR A 501 -33.31 -12.10 -7.27
N ALA A 502 -33.90 -10.91 -7.15
CA ALA A 502 -33.33 -9.83 -6.32
C ALA A 502 -33.19 -10.26 -4.85
N ARG A 503 -34.18 -11.01 -4.31
CA ARG A 503 -34.11 -11.54 -2.94
C ARG A 503 -32.98 -12.56 -2.80
N GLU A 504 -32.79 -13.44 -3.78
CA GLU A 504 -31.71 -14.44 -3.79
C GLU A 504 -30.34 -13.78 -3.86
N VAL A 505 -30.16 -12.81 -4.76
CA VAL A 505 -28.93 -12.02 -4.89
C VAL A 505 -28.62 -11.32 -3.56
N LEU A 506 -29.57 -10.61 -2.97
CA LEU A 506 -29.37 -9.93 -1.68
C LEU A 506 -29.07 -10.92 -0.54
N ALA A 507 -29.76 -12.06 -0.48
CA ALA A 507 -29.52 -13.07 0.55
C ALA A 507 -28.12 -13.72 0.44
N SER A 508 -27.61 -13.88 -0.79
CA SER A 508 -26.25 -14.38 -1.05
C SER A 508 -25.17 -13.31 -0.80
N PHE A 509 -25.48 -12.04 -1.07
CA PHE A 509 -24.52 -10.94 -1.00
C PHE A 509 -24.35 -10.38 0.41
N LEU A 510 -25.44 -10.18 1.17
CA LEU A 510 -25.41 -9.53 2.50
C LEU A 510 -24.51 -10.20 3.56
N PRO A 511 -24.32 -11.54 3.58
CA PRO A 511 -23.44 -12.18 4.57
C PRO A 511 -21.93 -12.03 4.31
N ARG A 512 -21.54 -11.43 3.18
CA ARG A 512 -20.14 -11.35 2.74
C ARG A 512 -19.36 -10.23 3.43
#